data_AF-A0A9X2WYC6-F1
#
_entry.id   AF-A0A9X2WYC6-F1
#
_cell.length_a   1.000
_cell.length_b   1.000
_cell.length_c   1.000
_cell.angle_alpha   90.00
_cell.angle_beta   90.00
_cell.angle_gamma   90.00
#
_symmetry.space_group_name_H-M   'P 1'
#
loop_
_entity.id
_entity.type
_entity.pdbx_description
1 polymer ?
#
loop_
_entity_poly.entity_id
_entity_poly.type
_entity_poly.pdbx_seq_one_letter_code
_entity_poly.pdbx_strand_id
1 'polypeptide(L)' 'MSQTKKKTTVSINLEMSAETNQGLTLAAKAANRSKHIEAALRLADHIRRFEHVGGYEEAAPRK' A
#
# COMPACT_ATOMS: atom_id res chain seq x y z
N MET A 1 6.60 0.74 31.14
CA MET A 1 6.12 2.02 30.56
C MET A 1 5.97 1.85 29.04
N SER A 2 4.84 1.31 28.56
CA SER A 2 4.63 1.16 27.10
C SER A 2 4.29 2.52 26.50
N GLN A 3 5.20 3.08 25.72
CA GLN A 3 4.92 4.27 24.93
C GLN A 3 3.88 3.92 23.85
N THR A 4 2.63 4.32 24.06
CA THR A 4 1.60 4.28 23.04
C THR A 4 1.93 5.33 21.99
N LYS A 5 2.66 4.93 20.94
CA LYS A 5 2.91 5.80 19.77
C LYS A 5 1.55 6.31 19.28
N LYS A 6 1.35 7.63 19.31
CA LYS A 6 0.15 8.29 18.79
C LYS A 6 0.02 7.91 17.31
N LYS A 7 -1.05 7.19 16.96
CA LYS A 7 -1.37 6.87 15.56
C LYS A 7 -2.20 8.01 15.00
N THR A 8 -1.65 8.71 14.02
CA THR A 8 -2.40 9.71 13.24
C THR A 8 -2.96 9.02 12.01
N THR A 9 -4.26 9.16 11.78
CA THR A 9 -4.87 8.70 10.53
C THR A 9 -4.48 9.67 9.41
N VAL A 10 -3.82 9.14 8.38
CA VAL A 10 -3.46 9.90 7.17
C VAL A 10 -4.19 9.27 5.99
N SER A 11 -4.85 10.09 5.18
CA SER A 11 -5.51 9.65 3.94
C SER A 11 -4.62 9.97 2.75
N ILE A 12 -4.41 8.98 1.88
CA ILE A 12 -3.64 9.14 0.65
C ILE A 12 -4.55 8.70 -0.49
N ASN A 13 -4.78 9.59 -1.46
CA ASN A 13 -5.45 9.26 -2.71
C ASN A 13 -4.38 8.95 -3.74
N LEU A 14 -4.54 7.85 -4.46
CA LEU A 14 -3.61 7.41 -5.49
C LEU A 14 -4.35 6.75 -6.64
N GLU A 15 -3.84 6.95 -7.84
CA GLU A 15 -4.28 6.22 -9.03
C GLU A 15 -3.58 4.86 -9.06
N MET A 16 -4.34 3.82 -9.40
CA MET A 16 -3.78 2.48 -9.56
C MET A 16 -4.47 1.76 -10.71
N SER A 17 -3.75 0.83 -11.33
CA SER A 17 -4.29 -0.01 -12.39
C SER A 17 -5.47 -0.86 -11.86
N ALA A 18 -6.39 -1.22 -12.75
CA ALA A 18 -7.51 -2.08 -12.42
C ALA A 18 -7.06 -3.45 -11.87
N GLU A 19 -5.95 -3.99 -12.41
CA GLU A 19 -5.36 -5.25 -11.98
C GLU A 19 -4.85 -5.16 -10.54
N THR A 20 -4.08 -4.13 -10.19
CA THR A 20 -3.58 -3.93 -8.83
C THR A 20 -4.74 -3.74 -7.84
N ASN A 21 -5.76 -3.00 -8.26
CA ASN A 21 -6.97 -2.77 -7.47
C ASN A 21 -7.74 -4.07 -7.17
N GLN A 22 -7.82 -4.96 -8.16
CA GLN A 22 -8.46 -6.27 -8.02
C GLN A 22 -7.63 -7.19 -7.12
N GLY A 23 -6.31 -7.26 -7.35
CA GLY A 23 -5.40 -8.05 -6.52
C GLY A 23 -5.47 -7.66 -5.04
N LEU A 24 -5.48 -6.37 -4.75
CA LEU A 24 -5.65 -5.85 -3.39
C LEU A 24 -7.01 -6.23 -2.79
N THR A 25 -8.07 -6.20 -3.60
CA THR A 25 -9.43 -6.56 -3.15
C THR A 25 -9.53 -8.04 -2.80
N LEU A 26 -8.96 -8.91 -3.63
CA LEU A 26 -8.94 -10.36 -3.39
C LEU A 26 -8.12 -10.69 -2.13
N ALA A 27 -6.95 -10.07 -1.97
CA ALA A 27 -6.13 -10.23 -0.77
C ALA A 27 -6.86 -9.79 0.51
N ALA A 28 -7.52 -8.64 0.47
CA ALA A 28 -8.30 -8.14 1.60
C ALA A 28 -9.42 -9.11 2.00
N LYS A 29 -10.14 -9.65 1.00
CA LYS A 29 -11.17 -10.67 1.22
C LYS A 29 -10.59 -11.95 1.84
N ALA A 30 -9.49 -12.47 1.28
CA ALA A 30 -8.83 -13.68 1.79
C ALA A 30 -8.34 -13.51 3.24
N ALA A 31 -7.90 -12.31 3.61
CA ALA A 31 -7.43 -11.99 4.96
C ALA A 31 -8.54 -11.58 5.94
N ASN A 32 -9.82 -11.57 5.54
CA ASN A 32 -10.95 -11.04 6.32
C ASN A 32 -10.72 -9.61 6.83
N ARG A 33 -10.20 -8.73 5.97
CA ARG A 33 -9.91 -7.32 6.30
C ARG A 33 -10.60 -6.37 5.32
N SER A 34 -10.74 -5.11 5.73
CA SER A 34 -11.10 -4.06 4.80
C SER A 34 -9.93 -3.79 3.84
N LYS A 35 -10.26 -3.34 2.64
CA LYS A 35 -9.28 -3.00 1.61
C LYS A 35 -8.30 -1.91 2.07
N HIS A 36 -8.77 -0.93 2.84
CA HIS A 36 -7.93 0.10 3.45
C HIS A 36 -6.89 -0.48 4.41
N ILE A 37 -7.30 -1.43 5.26
CA ILE A 37 -6.37 -2.05 6.22
C ILE A 37 -5.32 -2.87 5.47
N GLU A 38 -5.74 -3.66 4.48
CA GLU A 38 -4.81 -4.45 3.66
C GLU A 38 -3.82 -3.55 2.90
N ALA A 39 -4.28 -2.43 2.34
CA ALA A 39 -3.43 -1.44 1.68
C ALA A 39 -2.41 -0.84 2.64
N ALA A 40 -2.85 -0.43 3.84
CA ALA A 40 -1.98 0.14 4.86
C ALA A 40 -0.92 -0.88 5.33
N LEU A 41 -1.30 -2.14 5.51
CA LEU A 41 -0.36 -3.21 5.89
C LEU A 41 0.67 -3.48 4.79
N ARG A 42 0.22 -3.56 3.53
CA ARG A 42 1.12 -3.77 2.38
C ARG A 42 2.07 -2.60 2.17
N LEU A 43 1.58 -1.36 2.30
CA LEU A 43 2.40 -0.16 2.22
C LEU A 43 3.45 -0.13 3.34
N ALA A 44 3.04 -0.39 4.58
CA ALA A 44 3.96 -0.43 5.73
C ALA A 44 5.01 -1.55 5.58
N ASP A 45 4.61 -2.74 5.12
CA ASP A 45 5.54 -3.83 4.86
C ASP A 45 6.50 -3.51 3.71
N HIS A 46 6.02 -2.89 2.64
CA HIS A 46 6.86 -2.47 1.51
C HIS A 46 7.90 -1.44 1.94
N ILE A 47 7.50 -0.37 2.64
CA ILE A 47 8.44 0.66 3.15
C ILE A 47 9.48 0.04 4.10
N ARG A 48 9.09 -0.94 4.92
CA ARG A 48 10.03 -1.63 5.83
C ARG A 48 11.05 -2.51 5.08
N ARG A 49 10.65 -3.08 3.95
CA ARG A 49 11.52 -3.96 3.13
C ARG A 49 12.37 -3.18 2.13
N PHE A 50 11.87 -2.05 1.65
CA PHE A 50 12.49 -1.22 0.63
C PHE A 50 12.63 0.21 1.16
N GLU A 51 13.82 0.55 1.66
CA GLU A 51 14.11 1.90 2.18
C GLU A 51 14.09 2.98 1.09
N HIS A 52 14.30 2.59 -0.17
CA HIS A 52 14.31 3.48 -1.33
C HIS A 52 13.46 2.89 -2.45
N VAL A 53 12.68 3.75 -3.12
CA VAL A 53 12.02 3.44 -4.39
C VAL A 53 13.09 3.50 -5.50
N GLY A 54 14.03 2.56 -5.48
CA GLY A 54 15.09 2.44 -6.48
C GLY A 54 14.79 1.24 -7.38
N GLY A 55 14.10 1.47 -8.51
CA GLY A 55 13.81 0.42 -9.50
C GLY A 55 12.49 0.53 -10.25
N TYR A 56 11.65 1.55 -10.01
CA TYR A 56 10.56 1.84 -10.93
C TYR A 56 11.14 2.58 -12.12
N GLU A 57 11.53 1.84 -13.15
CA GLU A 57 11.62 2.43 -14.49
C GLU A 57 10.24 2.99 -14.81
N GLU A 58 10.16 4.31 -14.85
CA GLU A 58 9.07 5.07 -15.42
C GLU A 58 8.82 4.48 -16.81
N ALA A 59 7.80 3.63 -16.95
CA ALA A 59 7.39 3.14 -18.24
C ALA A 59 7.09 4.37 -19.09
N ALA A 60 8.00 4.69 -19.99
CA ALA A 60 8.06 5.95 -20.71
C ALA A 60 6.68 6.35 -21.25
N PRO A 61 6.33 7.64 -21.26
CA PRO A 61 5.07 8.09 -21.85
C PRO A 61 5.04 7.61 -23.31
N ARG A 62 4.01 6.84 -23.67
CA ARG A 62 3.74 6.47 -25.06
C ARG A 62 3.55 7.79 -25.83
N LYS A 63 4.49 8.08 -26.73
CA LYS A 63 4.39 9.15 -27.73
C LYS A 63 3.20 8.90 -28.65
#